data_AF-A0A9P8IG48-F1
#
_entry.id   AF-A0A9P8IG48-F1
#
_cell.length_a   1.000
_cell.length_b   1.000
_cell.length_c   1.000
_cell.angle_alpha   90.00
_cell.angle_beta   90.00
_cell.angle_gamma   90.00
#
_symmetry.space_group_name_H-M   'P 1'
#
loop_
_entity.id
_entity.type
_entity.pdbx_description
1 polymer ?
#
loop_
_entity_poly.entity_id
_entity_poly.type
_entity_poly.pdbx_seq_one_letter_code
_entity_poly.pdbx_strand_id
1 'polypeptide(L)'
;MSPIHLLVWTAALMFQIINAISIGGWLAGYGPTTKSDWGGRTLYIGLGVVVWALGFVGNIHYDCVLREIRRAAARTWEKREEAQGGRKQESKAVDKVYMLPRGGLFELILYPHFLCEWIEWAGYWIIGGWACLPARCFLLNEVSTMLPRSLQGKRWYIQRFGRDKVGQRKAVIPAVDCGADTITVQNQGDAKALESCTKISGDLVVSPVAAGAISLDGIQKIDGSLICHDAVNLTSLSAHDLTSIGKTFDLSGLIILSMLSFPSLSEVDSISWTALPTLQQLAFDKEVKKASQVLITNTQLNSLKGINLEQVDVFNVNNNQYLKEVRVELANVTKSLNVEANGKDLEADFPVLEWAFNITFRNCSGISLPSLKSVNGSIGFFDNYFTNLTAPNLTSTGPGGSVVFVSNSKLTTISLPALKTVGGALQIANNTECDTVDGFPSLSVVAGAVDFSGNFTSVILPALTDVRGGFNMQTSAKEFDCSGFKSYKNNGTIKGNQFVCNGNQQNPGKIGSTPTGSGSSPKKTGAAGRYEANVATMVGACVLIAGFRHISL
;
A
#
# COMPACT_ATOMS: atom_id res chain seq x y z
N MET A 1 -42.66 23.03 -23.78
CA MET A 1 -42.86 21.55 -23.67
C MET A 1 -43.55 21.07 -24.93
N SER A 2 -43.32 19.84 -25.39
CA SER A 2 -44.17 19.31 -26.47
C SER A 2 -45.59 19.10 -25.93
N PRO A 3 -46.63 19.38 -26.73
CA PRO A 3 -48.00 19.08 -26.33
C PRO A 3 -48.14 17.58 -26.04
N ILE A 4 -48.82 17.24 -24.95
CA ILE A 4 -49.14 15.86 -24.57
C ILE A 4 -50.25 15.39 -25.50
N HIS A 5 -50.13 14.17 -26.02
CA HIS A 5 -51.16 13.57 -26.87
C HIS A 5 -52.45 13.36 -26.08
N LEU A 6 -53.61 13.73 -26.66
CA LEU A 6 -54.91 13.68 -25.97
C LEU A 6 -55.21 12.30 -25.38
N LEU A 7 -54.94 11.23 -26.13
CA LEU A 7 -55.10 9.84 -25.66
C LEU A 7 -54.29 9.53 -24.39
N VAL A 8 -53.05 10.05 -24.29
CA VAL A 8 -52.21 9.83 -23.11
C VAL A 8 -52.77 10.58 -21.92
N TRP A 9 -53.26 11.80 -22.14
CA TRP A 9 -53.88 12.61 -21.10
C TRP A 9 -55.18 11.96 -20.59
N THR A 10 -56.07 11.52 -21.49
CA THR A 10 -57.32 10.87 -21.08
C THR A 10 -57.08 9.54 -20.37
N ALA A 11 -56.11 8.74 -20.83
CA ALA A 11 -55.71 7.51 -20.15
C ALA A 11 -55.14 7.78 -18.75
N ALA A 12 -54.28 8.80 -18.60
CA ALA A 12 -53.74 9.19 -17.31
C ALA A 12 -54.85 9.66 -16.35
N LEU A 13 -55.81 10.46 -16.84
CA LEU A 13 -56.95 10.90 -16.03
C LEU A 13 -57.81 9.72 -15.55
N MET A 14 -58.17 8.81 -16.47
CA MET A 14 -58.94 7.61 -16.12
C MET A 14 -58.19 6.74 -15.09
N PHE A 15 -56.89 6.55 -15.29
CA PHE A 15 -56.05 5.80 -14.35
C PHE A 15 -56.07 6.43 -12.95
N GLN A 16 -55.87 7.75 -12.85
CA GLN A 16 -55.88 8.43 -11.55
C GLN A 16 -57.23 8.33 -10.84
N ILE A 17 -58.34 8.45 -11.58
CA ILE A 17 -59.68 8.29 -11.01
C ILE A 17 -59.88 6.87 -10.47
N ILE A 18 -59.56 5.84 -11.26
CA ILE A 18 -59.74 4.43 -10.87
C ILE A 18 -58.83 4.09 -9.68
N ASN A 19 -57.56 4.49 -9.73
CA ASN A 19 -56.58 4.22 -8.68
C ASN A 19 -56.96 4.93 -7.37
N ALA A 20 -57.36 6.21 -7.43
CA ALA A 20 -57.81 6.96 -6.26
C ALA A 20 -59.09 6.38 -5.65
N ILE A 21 -60.07 5.98 -6.46
CA ILE A 21 -61.29 5.31 -5.97
C ILE A 21 -60.94 3.96 -5.32
N SER A 22 -60.03 3.19 -5.92
CA SER A 22 -59.62 1.89 -5.38
C SER A 22 -58.93 2.02 -4.01
N ILE A 23 -57.95 2.93 -3.91
CA ILE A 23 -57.22 3.19 -2.65
C ILE A 23 -58.16 3.83 -1.61
N GLY A 24 -58.93 4.85 -2.02
CA GLY A 24 -59.87 5.56 -1.15
C GLY A 24 -60.99 4.66 -0.63
N GLY A 25 -61.56 3.80 -1.49
CA GLY A 25 -62.56 2.81 -1.09
C GLY A 25 -62.00 1.80 -0.10
N TRP A 26 -60.75 1.37 -0.28
CA TRP A 26 -60.09 0.50 0.69
C TRP A 26 -59.91 1.18 2.05
N LEU A 27 -59.43 2.43 2.08
CA LEU A 27 -59.31 3.18 3.33
C LEU A 27 -60.66 3.47 4.00
N ALA A 28 -61.72 3.70 3.21
CA ALA A 28 -63.02 4.11 3.71
C ALA A 28 -63.88 2.95 4.24
N GLY A 29 -63.68 1.71 3.75
CA GLY A 29 -64.59 0.62 4.12
C GLY A 29 -64.11 -0.81 3.90
N TYR A 30 -63.20 -1.07 2.95
CA TYR A 30 -62.73 -2.44 2.69
C TYR A 30 -61.46 -2.83 3.49
N GLY A 31 -60.81 -1.88 4.14
CA GLY A 31 -59.66 -2.06 5.02
C GLY A 31 -60.01 -1.93 6.50
N PRO A 32 -58.99 -1.80 7.38
CA PRO A 32 -59.16 -1.55 8.81
C PRO A 32 -59.96 -0.25 9.07
N THR A 33 -61.15 -0.34 9.68
CA THR A 33 -62.06 0.82 9.90
C THR A 33 -62.21 1.20 11.37
N THR A 34 -61.82 0.33 12.30
CA THR A 34 -61.93 0.56 13.74
C THR A 34 -60.57 0.75 14.42
N LYS A 35 -60.54 1.40 15.59
CA LYS A 35 -59.31 1.53 16.39
C LYS A 35 -58.69 0.18 16.76
N SER A 36 -59.53 -0.84 16.99
CA SER A 36 -59.08 -2.21 17.25
C SER A 36 -58.41 -2.85 16.03
N ASP A 37 -58.90 -2.59 14.81
CA ASP A 37 -58.29 -3.14 13.59
C ASP A 37 -56.87 -2.59 13.37
N TRP A 38 -56.63 -1.36 13.82
CA TRP A 38 -55.32 -0.71 13.81
C TRP A 38 -54.44 -1.08 15.01
N GLY A 39 -54.98 -1.80 16.00
CA GLY A 39 -54.28 -2.21 17.21
C GLY A 39 -53.10 -3.16 16.92
N GLY A 40 -51.97 -2.95 17.59
CA GLY A 40 -50.76 -3.79 17.44
C GLY A 40 -49.94 -3.56 16.16
N ARG A 41 -50.33 -2.60 15.33
CA ARG A 41 -49.72 -2.33 14.02
C ARG A 41 -48.72 -1.17 14.00
N THR A 42 -48.54 -0.51 15.15
CA THR A 42 -47.78 0.75 15.30
C THR A 42 -46.35 0.67 14.76
N LEU A 43 -45.64 -0.44 14.99
CA LEU A 43 -44.24 -0.59 14.59
C LEU A 43 -44.07 -0.56 13.07
N TYR A 44 -44.85 -1.36 12.33
CA TYR A 44 -44.72 -1.40 10.88
C TYR A 44 -45.36 -0.18 10.22
N ILE A 45 -46.40 0.43 10.82
CA ILE A 45 -46.91 1.72 10.35
C ILE A 45 -45.85 2.79 10.49
N GLY A 46 -45.13 2.84 11.63
CA GLY A 46 -44.01 3.74 11.84
C GLY A 46 -42.90 3.56 10.82
N LEU A 47 -42.49 2.30 10.57
CA LEU A 47 -41.54 1.96 9.50
C LEU A 47 -42.06 2.44 8.13
N GLY A 48 -43.31 2.16 7.80
CA GLY A 48 -43.94 2.51 6.53
C GLY A 48 -43.99 4.03 6.30
N VAL A 49 -44.29 4.82 7.34
CA VAL A 49 -44.27 6.29 7.28
C VAL A 49 -42.87 6.82 7.02
N VAL A 50 -41.85 6.26 7.68
CA VAL A 50 -40.44 6.65 7.43
C VAL A 50 -40.03 6.32 5.99
N VAL A 51 -40.32 5.11 5.51
CA VAL A 51 -40.02 4.68 4.15
C VAL A 51 -40.75 5.56 3.12
N TRP A 52 -42.04 5.82 3.34
CA TRP A 52 -42.85 6.70 2.49
C TRP A 52 -42.27 8.11 2.43
N ALA A 53 -41.94 8.71 3.57
CA ALA A 53 -41.39 10.06 3.65
C ALA A 53 -40.02 10.19 2.96
N LEU A 54 -39.14 9.19 3.13
CA LEU A 54 -37.84 9.14 2.44
C LEU A 54 -38.01 9.05 0.93
N GLY A 55 -38.92 8.19 0.46
CA GLY A 55 -39.27 8.08 -0.96
C GLY A 55 -39.82 9.40 -1.52
N PHE A 56 -40.81 9.99 -0.86
CA PHE A 56 -41.46 11.24 -1.27
C PHE A 56 -40.48 12.41 -1.36
N VAL A 57 -39.67 12.62 -0.31
CA VAL A 57 -38.66 13.70 -0.28
C VAL A 57 -37.60 13.46 -1.36
N GLY A 58 -37.14 12.21 -1.53
CA GLY A 58 -36.20 11.84 -2.57
C GLY A 58 -36.75 12.09 -3.97
N ASN A 59 -38.01 11.71 -4.22
CA ASN A 59 -38.69 11.89 -5.49
C ASN A 59 -38.73 13.40 -5.84
N ILE A 60 -39.27 14.23 -4.93
CA ILE A 60 -39.31 15.69 -5.10
C ILE A 60 -37.91 16.26 -5.36
N HIS A 61 -36.91 15.85 -4.59
CA HIS A 61 -35.55 16.35 -4.73
C HIS A 61 -34.99 16.08 -6.14
N TYR A 62 -35.02 14.83 -6.60
CA TYR A 62 -34.47 14.46 -7.90
C TYR A 62 -35.26 15.04 -9.08
N ASP A 63 -36.58 15.24 -8.91
CA ASP A 63 -37.40 15.91 -9.90
C ASP A 63 -37.09 17.41 -9.99
N CYS A 64 -36.85 18.07 -8.85
CA CYS A 64 -36.37 19.46 -8.81
C CYS A 64 -35.02 19.62 -9.49
N VAL A 65 -34.07 18.70 -9.29
CA VAL A 65 -32.78 18.68 -10.00
C VAL A 65 -32.98 18.61 -11.52
N LEU A 66 -33.85 17.73 -12.01
CA LEU A 66 -34.15 17.62 -13.45
C LEU A 66 -34.80 18.90 -14.01
N ARG A 67 -35.68 19.54 -13.25
CA ARG A 67 -36.30 20.82 -13.63
C ARG A 67 -35.27 21.94 -13.69
N GLU A 68 -34.34 21.99 -12.73
CA GLU A 68 -33.31 23.02 -12.71
C GLU A 68 -32.33 22.87 -13.86
N ILE A 69 -31.96 21.64 -14.24
CA ILE A 69 -31.16 21.39 -15.45
C ILE A 69 -31.84 21.95 -16.70
N ARG A 70 -33.16 21.74 -16.84
CA ARG A 70 -33.93 22.30 -17.96
C ARG A 70 -33.98 23.82 -17.95
N ARG A 71 -34.15 24.45 -16.78
CA ARG A 71 -34.14 25.91 -16.61
C ARG A 71 -32.76 26.50 -16.90
N ALA A 72 -31.70 25.88 -16.41
CA ALA A 72 -30.33 26.29 -16.66
C ALA A 72 -29.96 26.20 -18.15
N ALA A 73 -30.41 25.13 -18.83
CA ALA A 73 -30.27 25.01 -20.27
C ALA A 73 -30.94 26.19 -21.00
N ALA A 74 -32.20 26.50 -20.67
CA ALA A 74 -32.94 27.61 -21.27
C ALA A 74 -32.24 28.97 -21.09
N ARG A 75 -31.80 29.30 -19.86
CA ARG A 75 -31.06 30.55 -19.57
C ARG A 75 -29.75 30.67 -20.38
N THR A 76 -29.10 29.54 -20.66
CA THR A 76 -27.86 29.53 -21.47
C THR A 76 -28.14 29.85 -22.94
N TRP A 77 -29.32 29.48 -23.45
CA TRP A 77 -29.75 29.82 -24.80
C TRP A 77 -30.14 31.28 -24.94
N GLU A 78 -30.94 31.81 -24.00
CA GLU A 78 -31.32 33.23 -23.99
C GLU A 78 -30.07 34.12 -24.05
N LYS A 79 -29.06 33.82 -23.24
CA LYS A 79 -27.77 34.52 -23.28
C LYS A 79 -27.01 34.38 -24.61
N ARG A 80 -27.11 33.23 -25.28
CA ARG A 80 -26.48 33.00 -26.59
C ARG A 80 -27.23 33.72 -27.72
N GLU A 81 -28.56 33.78 -27.66
CA GLU A 81 -29.39 34.54 -28.61
C GLU A 81 -29.19 36.04 -28.45
N GLU A 82 -29.11 36.54 -27.21
CA GLU A 82 -28.78 37.92 -26.90
C GLU A 82 -27.39 38.29 -27.40
N ALA A 83 -26.39 37.43 -27.19
CA ALA A 83 -25.02 37.63 -27.68
C ALA A 83 -24.90 37.59 -29.22
N GLN A 84 -25.87 36.98 -29.92
CA GLN A 84 -25.90 36.90 -31.40
C GLN A 84 -26.76 38.00 -32.06
N GLY A 85 -27.22 39.01 -31.31
CA GLY A 85 -27.80 40.23 -31.87
C GLY A 85 -29.17 40.06 -32.53
N GLY A 86 -30.03 39.16 -32.00
CA GLY A 86 -31.46 39.19 -32.28
C GLY A 86 -31.91 38.89 -33.72
N ARG A 87 -31.10 38.21 -34.55
CA ARG A 87 -31.60 37.67 -35.83
C ARG A 87 -32.55 36.50 -35.57
N LYS A 88 -33.86 36.77 -35.64
CA LYS A 88 -34.91 35.74 -35.69
C LYS A 88 -34.73 34.91 -36.97
N GLN A 89 -34.00 33.82 -36.87
CA GLN A 89 -33.96 32.81 -37.92
C GLN A 89 -35.24 31.96 -37.83
N GLU A 90 -35.98 31.86 -38.93
CA GLU A 90 -37.19 31.04 -39.04
C GLU A 90 -36.96 29.61 -38.51
N SER A 91 -37.92 29.15 -37.72
CA SER A 91 -37.87 27.95 -36.92
C SER A 91 -37.64 26.67 -37.75
N LYS A 92 -36.40 26.20 -37.82
CA LYS A 92 -36.16 24.75 -37.84
C LYS A 92 -36.38 24.25 -36.42
N ALA A 93 -37.32 23.32 -36.28
CA ALA A 93 -37.73 22.71 -35.01
C ALA A 93 -36.56 22.57 -34.02
N VAL A 94 -36.63 23.36 -32.95
CA VAL A 94 -35.59 23.50 -31.93
C VAL A 94 -35.23 22.12 -31.36
N ASP A 95 -34.02 21.65 -31.62
CA ASP A 95 -33.52 20.40 -31.10
C ASP A 95 -33.33 20.58 -29.59
N LYS A 96 -34.28 20.05 -28.80
CA LYS A 96 -34.33 20.24 -27.34
C LYS A 96 -32.98 19.88 -26.72
N VAL A 97 -32.40 20.82 -25.97
CA VAL A 97 -31.16 20.54 -25.25
C VAL A 97 -31.45 19.67 -24.04
N TYR A 98 -30.90 18.47 -24.09
CA TYR A 98 -30.81 17.57 -22.97
C TYR A 98 -29.39 17.61 -22.42
N MET A 99 -29.26 17.55 -21.10
CA MET A 99 -27.98 17.40 -20.42
C MET A 99 -28.00 16.12 -19.59
N LEU A 100 -26.83 15.54 -19.36
CA LEU A 100 -26.70 14.41 -18.46
C LEU A 100 -26.83 14.93 -17.00
N PRO A 101 -27.82 14.48 -16.23
CA PRO A 101 -27.95 14.89 -14.83
C PRO A 101 -26.77 14.39 -14.00
N ARG A 102 -26.35 15.17 -13.00
CA ARG A 102 -25.21 14.86 -12.12
C ARG A 102 -25.58 15.14 -10.66
N GLY A 103 -24.86 14.52 -9.73
CA GLY A 103 -25.04 14.67 -8.28
C GLY A 103 -26.04 13.68 -7.66
N GLY A 104 -25.75 13.26 -6.42
CA GLY A 104 -26.55 12.28 -5.68
C GLY A 104 -26.68 10.95 -6.43
N LEU A 105 -27.86 10.33 -6.36
CA LEU A 105 -28.13 9.05 -7.05
C LEU A 105 -27.99 9.14 -8.57
N PHE A 106 -27.96 10.33 -9.20
CA PHE A 106 -27.72 10.44 -10.64
C PHE A 106 -26.33 9.94 -11.07
N GLU A 107 -25.38 9.81 -10.15
CA GLU A 107 -24.07 9.21 -10.42
C GLU A 107 -24.12 7.68 -10.56
N LEU A 108 -25.13 7.02 -9.96
CA LEU A 108 -25.30 5.57 -10.01
C LEU A 108 -26.40 5.14 -11.00
N ILE A 109 -27.47 5.93 -11.11
CA ILE A 109 -28.68 5.59 -11.88
C ILE A 109 -29.22 6.80 -12.65
N LEU A 110 -29.81 6.57 -13.83
CA LEU A 110 -30.34 7.66 -14.66
C LEU A 110 -31.73 8.15 -14.20
N TYR A 111 -32.48 7.32 -13.48
CA TYR A 111 -33.86 7.59 -13.05
C TYR A 111 -34.04 7.41 -11.53
N PRO A 112 -33.34 8.19 -10.69
CA PRO A 112 -33.48 8.11 -9.23
C PRO A 112 -34.86 8.53 -8.72
N HIS A 113 -35.55 9.44 -9.41
CA HIS A 113 -36.93 9.82 -9.10
C HIS A 113 -37.88 8.62 -9.20
N PHE A 114 -37.71 7.71 -10.17
CA PHE A 114 -38.49 6.48 -10.24
C PHE A 114 -38.20 5.53 -9.08
N LEU A 115 -36.92 5.37 -8.70
CA LEU A 115 -36.57 4.55 -7.54
C LEU A 115 -37.20 5.13 -6.26
N CYS A 116 -37.15 6.45 -6.09
CA CYS A 116 -37.73 7.13 -4.93
C CYS A 116 -39.26 7.01 -4.89
N GLU A 117 -39.92 7.08 -6.05
CA GLU A 117 -41.36 6.85 -6.18
C GLU A 117 -41.73 5.40 -5.81
N TRP A 118 -40.94 4.40 -6.24
CA TRP A 118 -41.15 3.01 -5.80
C TRP A 118 -40.97 2.83 -4.29
N ILE A 119 -39.99 3.52 -3.69
CA ILE A 119 -39.78 3.52 -2.23
C ILE A 119 -40.96 4.20 -1.52
N GLU A 120 -41.47 5.31 -2.07
CA GLU A 120 -42.63 6.03 -1.56
C GLU A 120 -43.85 5.09 -1.47
N TRP A 121 -44.21 4.44 -2.57
CA TRP A 121 -45.37 3.56 -2.62
C TRP A 121 -45.18 2.22 -1.92
N ALA A 122 -43.94 1.74 -1.79
CA ALA A 122 -43.61 0.64 -0.89
C ALA A 122 -43.89 1.01 0.58
N GLY A 123 -43.49 2.22 0.99
CA GLY A 123 -43.82 2.75 2.32
C GLY A 123 -45.32 2.84 2.54
N TYR A 124 -46.07 3.38 1.57
CA TYR A 124 -47.53 3.46 1.62
C TYR A 124 -48.20 2.08 1.75
N TRP A 125 -47.70 1.09 1.00
CA TRP A 125 -48.18 -0.28 1.12
C TRP A 125 -47.88 -0.89 2.50
N ILE A 126 -46.71 -0.64 3.08
CA ILE A 126 -46.36 -1.07 4.44
C ILE A 126 -47.35 -0.46 5.46
N ILE A 127 -47.70 0.83 5.32
CA ILE A 127 -48.69 1.50 6.18
C ILE A 127 -50.05 0.80 6.11
N GLY A 128 -50.54 0.52 4.89
CA GLY A 128 -51.80 -0.21 4.70
C GLY A 128 -51.74 -1.68 5.15
N GLY A 129 -50.53 -2.23 5.29
CA GLY A 129 -50.27 -3.63 5.63
C GLY A 129 -50.44 -4.57 4.43
N TRP A 130 -50.05 -5.83 4.63
CA TRP A 130 -50.04 -6.86 3.57
C TRP A 130 -51.38 -7.07 2.85
N ALA A 131 -52.50 -6.80 3.53
CA ALA A 131 -53.85 -6.93 2.98
C ALA A 131 -54.31 -5.73 2.14
N CYS A 132 -53.53 -4.63 2.08
CA CYS A 132 -53.85 -3.48 1.25
C CYS A 132 -53.54 -3.77 -0.23
N LEU A 133 -54.44 -4.52 -0.86
CA LEU A 133 -54.33 -4.95 -2.25
C LEU A 133 -54.20 -3.78 -3.23
N PRO A 134 -54.97 -2.67 -3.10
CA PRO A 134 -54.83 -1.53 -4.02
C PRO A 134 -53.43 -0.90 -4.00
N ALA A 135 -52.87 -0.67 -2.81
CA ALA A 135 -51.52 -0.10 -2.67
C ALA A 135 -50.45 -1.01 -3.29
N ARG A 136 -50.55 -2.32 -3.06
CA ARG A 136 -49.65 -3.31 -3.67
C ARG A 136 -49.75 -3.34 -5.19
N CYS A 137 -50.98 -3.39 -5.71
CA CYS A 137 -51.23 -3.38 -7.15
C CYS A 137 -50.71 -2.10 -7.79
N PHE A 138 -50.83 -0.96 -7.09
CA PHE A 138 -50.35 0.30 -7.60
C PHE A 138 -48.82 0.34 -7.66
N LEU A 139 -48.12 -0.08 -6.61
CA LEU A 139 -46.66 -0.21 -6.63
C LEU A 139 -46.17 -1.13 -7.77
N LEU A 140 -46.82 -2.29 -7.96
CA LEU A 140 -46.48 -3.19 -9.07
C LEU A 140 -46.75 -2.57 -10.44
N ASN A 141 -47.82 -1.79 -10.56
CA ASN A 141 -48.14 -1.03 -11.77
C ASN A 141 -47.07 0.05 -12.05
N GLU A 142 -46.60 0.77 -11.02
CA GLU A 142 -45.52 1.74 -11.18
C GLU A 142 -44.22 1.07 -11.65
N VAL A 143 -43.80 -0.01 -10.99
CA VAL A 143 -42.59 -0.75 -11.39
C VAL A 143 -42.72 -1.25 -12.82
N SER A 144 -43.84 -1.88 -13.18
CA SER A 144 -44.05 -2.45 -14.52
C SER A 144 -44.17 -1.40 -15.63
N THR A 145 -44.62 -0.18 -15.34
CA THR A 145 -44.73 0.90 -16.33
C THR A 145 -43.47 1.77 -16.42
N MET A 146 -42.81 2.05 -15.29
CA MET A 146 -41.62 2.90 -15.22
C MET A 146 -40.34 2.16 -15.61
N LEU A 147 -40.20 0.87 -15.28
CA LEU A 147 -38.98 0.13 -15.57
C LEU A 147 -38.71 0.01 -17.09
N PRO A 148 -39.67 -0.40 -17.96
CA PRO A 148 -39.44 -0.41 -19.40
C PRO A 148 -39.11 0.99 -19.94
N ARG A 149 -39.77 2.03 -19.43
CA ARG A 149 -39.52 3.42 -19.80
C ARG A 149 -38.11 3.87 -19.43
N SER A 150 -37.61 3.49 -18.25
CA SER A 150 -36.26 3.82 -17.80
C SER A 150 -35.18 3.09 -18.62
N LEU A 151 -35.44 1.84 -19.05
CA LEU A 151 -34.53 1.07 -19.90
C LEU A 151 -34.45 1.66 -21.31
N GLN A 152 -35.59 2.03 -21.89
CA GLN A 152 -35.64 2.77 -23.15
C GLN A 152 -34.95 4.13 -23.02
N GLY A 153 -35.18 4.83 -21.91
CA GLY A 153 -34.53 6.08 -21.57
C GLY A 153 -33.00 5.98 -21.49
N LYS A 154 -32.47 4.93 -20.84
CA LYS A 154 -31.03 4.64 -20.82
C LYS A 154 -30.47 4.44 -22.22
N ARG A 155 -31.16 3.68 -23.08
CA ARG A 155 -30.74 3.49 -24.48
C ARG A 155 -30.70 4.83 -25.22
N TRP A 156 -31.70 5.69 -25.01
CA TRP A 156 -31.73 7.03 -25.57
C TRP A 156 -30.56 7.90 -25.06
N TYR A 157 -30.24 7.87 -23.75
CA TYR A 157 -29.07 8.57 -23.20
C TYR A 157 -27.76 8.09 -23.85
N ILE A 158 -27.57 6.77 -24.01
CA ILE A 158 -26.38 6.20 -24.66
C ILE A 158 -26.28 6.64 -26.13
N GLN A 159 -27.39 6.61 -26.86
CA GLN A 159 -27.44 7.04 -28.26
C GLN A 159 -27.17 8.54 -28.41
N ARG A 160 -27.64 9.38 -27.47
CA ARG A 160 -27.53 10.83 -27.55
C ARG A 160 -26.17 11.37 -27.07
N PHE A 161 -25.61 10.80 -26.00
CA PHE A 161 -24.39 11.31 -25.34
C PHE A 161 -23.16 10.42 -25.52
N GLY A 162 -23.33 9.19 -26.02
CA GLY A 162 -22.26 8.19 -26.12
C GLY A 162 -22.12 7.37 -24.85
N ARG A 163 -21.66 6.12 -25.00
CA ARG A 163 -21.51 5.17 -23.88
C ARG A 163 -20.49 5.67 -22.85
N ASP A 164 -19.42 6.30 -23.30
CA ASP A 164 -18.36 6.82 -22.42
C ASP A 164 -18.86 7.92 -21.49
N LYS A 165 -19.73 8.82 -21.98
CA LYS A 165 -20.29 9.91 -21.15
C LYS A 165 -21.39 9.45 -20.21
N VAL A 166 -22.20 8.47 -20.60
CA VAL A 166 -23.24 7.88 -19.74
C VAL A 166 -22.60 7.01 -18.65
N GLY A 167 -21.43 6.44 -18.92
CA GLY A 167 -20.69 5.60 -18.00
C GLY A 167 -21.45 4.32 -17.64
N GLN A 168 -21.22 3.84 -16.42
CA GLN A 168 -21.77 2.57 -15.92
C GLN A 168 -23.13 2.73 -15.23
N ARG A 169 -23.72 3.94 -15.27
CA ARG A 169 -25.01 4.26 -14.64
C ARG A 169 -26.08 3.25 -15.04
N LYS A 170 -26.74 2.65 -14.05
CA LYS A 170 -27.88 1.74 -14.29
C LYS A 170 -29.14 2.55 -14.59
N ALA A 171 -30.22 1.87 -14.98
CA ALA A 171 -31.47 2.57 -15.30
C ALA A 171 -32.14 3.11 -14.04
N VAL A 172 -32.42 2.23 -13.06
CA VAL A 172 -33.16 2.57 -11.82
C VAL A 172 -32.57 1.92 -10.58
N ILE A 173 -32.18 0.64 -10.65
CA ILE A 173 -31.60 -0.06 -9.50
C ILE A 173 -30.08 0.16 -9.50
N PRO A 174 -29.50 0.77 -8.45
CA PRO A 174 -28.05 0.93 -8.33
C PRO A 174 -27.38 -0.45 -8.27
N ALA A 175 -26.22 -0.58 -8.92
CA ALA A 175 -25.33 -1.71 -8.72
C ALA A 175 -23.91 -1.17 -8.64
N VAL A 176 -23.11 -1.71 -7.73
CA VAL A 176 -21.72 -1.30 -7.55
C VAL A 176 -20.87 -1.94 -8.65
N ASP A 177 -20.05 -1.14 -9.32
CA ASP A 177 -19.15 -1.61 -10.36
C ASP A 177 -17.83 -2.05 -9.75
N CYS A 178 -17.72 -3.35 -9.46
CA CYS A 178 -16.49 -3.96 -8.95
C CYS A 178 -15.39 -4.04 -10.02
N GLY A 179 -15.72 -3.75 -11.29
CA GLY A 179 -14.82 -3.86 -12.44
C GLY A 179 -14.16 -2.55 -12.86
N ALA A 180 -14.38 -1.44 -12.13
CA ALA A 180 -13.74 -0.16 -12.43
C ALA A 180 -12.22 -0.23 -12.25
N ASP A 181 -11.48 0.56 -13.05
CA ASP A 181 -10.01 0.67 -12.95
C ASP A 181 -9.56 1.18 -11.57
N THR A 182 -10.39 2.02 -10.94
CA THR A 182 -10.16 2.51 -9.58
C THR A 182 -11.50 2.69 -8.87
N ILE A 183 -11.58 2.18 -7.64
CA ILE A 183 -12.71 2.34 -6.73
C ILE A 183 -12.22 3.11 -5.50
N THR A 184 -12.91 4.19 -5.13
CA THR A 184 -12.53 5.00 -3.97
C THR A 184 -13.53 4.84 -2.83
N VAL A 185 -13.02 4.53 -1.64
CA VAL A 185 -13.77 4.44 -0.39
C VAL A 185 -13.46 5.67 0.44
N GLN A 186 -14.45 6.54 0.68
CA GLN A 186 -14.28 7.74 1.50
C GLN A 186 -14.73 7.53 2.95
N ASN A 187 -15.61 6.56 3.19
CA ASN A 187 -16.20 6.28 4.50
C ASN A 187 -16.68 4.83 4.58
N GLN A 188 -17.11 4.38 5.77
CA GLN A 188 -17.60 3.02 5.96
C GLN A 188 -18.87 2.68 5.16
N GLY A 189 -19.69 3.67 4.79
CA GLY A 189 -20.85 3.45 3.91
C GLY A 189 -20.44 3.01 2.51
N ASP A 190 -19.39 3.61 1.95
CA ASP A 190 -18.84 3.21 0.65
C ASP A 190 -18.25 1.80 0.73
N ALA A 191 -17.54 1.48 1.82
CA ALA A 191 -17.00 0.15 2.06
C ALA A 191 -18.12 -0.91 2.14
N LYS A 192 -19.22 -0.62 2.85
CA LYS A 192 -20.40 -1.50 2.90
C LYS A 192 -21.06 -1.71 1.54
N ALA A 193 -21.05 -0.69 0.66
CA ALA A 193 -21.59 -0.86 -0.68
C ALA A 193 -20.79 -1.91 -1.49
N LEU A 194 -19.51 -2.09 -1.18
CA LEU A 194 -18.62 -3.06 -1.82
C LEU A 194 -18.75 -4.48 -1.25
N GLU A 195 -19.55 -4.72 -0.22
CA GLU A 195 -19.69 -6.06 0.40
C GLU A 195 -20.22 -7.12 -0.59
N SER A 196 -20.98 -6.69 -1.61
CA SER A 196 -21.43 -7.55 -2.70
C SER A 196 -20.34 -7.89 -3.74
N CYS A 197 -19.21 -7.19 -3.70
CA CYS A 197 -18.07 -7.39 -4.59
C CYS A 197 -17.12 -8.43 -4.00
N THR A 198 -17.21 -9.69 -4.44
CA THR A 198 -16.23 -10.71 -4.06
C THR A 198 -14.85 -10.45 -4.65
N LYS A 199 -14.79 -9.75 -5.79
CA LYS A 199 -13.57 -9.44 -6.52
C LYS A 199 -13.58 -8.00 -7.04
N ILE A 200 -12.49 -7.27 -6.82
CA ILE A 200 -12.21 -5.96 -7.41
C ILE A 200 -11.19 -6.13 -8.54
N SER A 201 -11.50 -5.68 -9.75
CA SER A 201 -10.59 -5.80 -10.90
C SER A 201 -9.49 -4.75 -10.93
N GLY A 202 -9.79 -3.53 -10.48
CA GLY A 202 -8.86 -2.40 -10.46
C GLY A 202 -8.22 -2.16 -9.09
N ASP A 203 -7.76 -0.92 -8.89
CA ASP A 203 -7.20 -0.47 -7.63
C ASP A 203 -8.32 -0.06 -6.65
N LEU A 204 -8.17 -0.40 -5.38
CA LEU A 204 -9.06 0.02 -4.29
C LEU A 204 -8.34 1.08 -3.45
N VAL A 205 -8.85 2.31 -3.49
CA VAL A 205 -8.25 3.48 -2.84
C VAL A 205 -9.08 3.89 -1.65
N VAL A 206 -8.52 3.86 -0.45
CA VAL A 206 -9.11 4.50 0.73
C VAL A 206 -8.69 5.97 0.72
N SER A 207 -9.67 6.85 0.61
CA SER A 207 -9.47 8.28 0.39
C SER A 207 -8.75 8.97 1.58
N PRO A 208 -7.98 10.04 1.35
CA PRO A 208 -7.38 10.84 2.43
C PRO A 208 -8.40 11.44 3.42
N VAL A 209 -9.68 11.56 3.03
CA VAL A 209 -10.74 12.04 3.92
C VAL A 209 -11.34 10.93 4.81
N ALA A 210 -10.94 9.68 4.61
CA ALA A 210 -11.42 8.56 5.41
C ALA A 210 -11.04 8.75 6.88
N ALA A 211 -11.98 8.40 7.76
CA ALA A 211 -11.85 8.61 9.20
C ALA A 211 -12.43 7.43 9.98
N GLY A 212 -11.88 7.19 11.17
CA GLY A 212 -12.28 6.09 12.04
C GLY A 212 -11.85 4.74 11.51
N ALA A 213 -12.70 3.73 11.69
CA ALA A 213 -12.45 2.37 11.21
C ALA A 213 -13.05 2.16 9.82
N ILE A 214 -12.27 1.60 8.89
CA ILE A 214 -12.74 1.14 7.59
C ILE A 214 -12.60 -0.38 7.50
N SER A 215 -13.74 -1.07 7.33
CA SER A 215 -13.80 -2.52 7.10
C SER A 215 -14.30 -2.83 5.70
N LEU A 216 -13.49 -3.53 4.92
CA LEU A 216 -13.69 -3.92 3.53
C LEU A 216 -14.16 -5.39 3.42
N ASP A 217 -15.15 -5.75 4.22
CA ASP A 217 -15.64 -7.14 4.32
C ASP A 217 -16.36 -7.58 3.04
N GLY A 218 -16.41 -8.90 2.80
CA GLY A 218 -16.96 -9.49 1.58
C GLY A 218 -15.99 -9.51 0.38
N ILE A 219 -15.00 -8.61 0.34
CA ILE A 219 -13.98 -8.59 -0.71
C ILE A 219 -12.96 -9.71 -0.47
N GLN A 220 -12.89 -10.67 -1.38
CA GLN A 220 -11.95 -11.80 -1.30
C GLN A 220 -10.67 -11.59 -2.10
N LYS A 221 -10.73 -10.78 -3.16
CA LYS A 221 -9.59 -10.53 -4.06
C LYS A 221 -9.61 -9.12 -4.63
N ILE A 222 -8.45 -8.49 -4.66
CA ILE A 222 -8.18 -7.25 -5.41
C ILE A 222 -7.13 -7.60 -6.47
N ASP A 223 -7.45 -7.51 -7.76
CA ASP A 223 -6.47 -7.74 -8.84
C ASP A 223 -5.48 -6.56 -8.97
N GLY A 224 -5.88 -5.35 -8.56
CA GLY A 224 -5.03 -4.17 -8.48
C GLY A 224 -4.35 -3.99 -7.12
N SER A 225 -4.15 -2.72 -6.75
CA SER A 225 -3.52 -2.29 -5.49
C SER A 225 -4.57 -1.94 -4.44
N LEU A 226 -4.24 -2.13 -3.16
CA LEU A 226 -4.95 -1.52 -2.04
C LEU A 226 -4.13 -0.31 -1.56
N ILE A 227 -4.66 0.89 -1.77
CA ILE A 227 -3.91 2.15 -1.57
C ILE A 227 -4.60 2.98 -0.50
N CYS A 228 -3.85 3.48 0.48
CA CYS A 228 -4.35 4.47 1.43
C CYS A 228 -3.24 5.45 1.79
N HIS A 229 -3.40 6.69 1.35
CA HIS A 229 -2.43 7.76 1.57
C HIS A 229 -3.08 8.91 2.32
N ASP A 230 -2.33 9.50 3.27
CA ASP A 230 -2.67 10.74 3.96
C ASP A 230 -4.04 10.76 4.66
N ALA A 231 -4.61 9.59 4.96
CA ALA A 231 -5.84 9.47 5.75
C ALA A 231 -5.53 9.62 7.25
N VAL A 232 -5.22 10.86 7.64
CA VAL A 232 -4.71 11.21 8.98
C VAL A 232 -5.68 10.92 10.13
N ASN A 233 -6.97 10.70 9.81
CA ASN A 233 -8.02 10.37 10.79
C ASN A 233 -8.41 8.88 10.78
N LEU A 234 -7.73 8.05 9.99
CA LEU A 234 -8.00 6.61 9.92
C LEU A 234 -7.34 5.88 11.09
N THR A 235 -8.15 5.21 11.93
CA THR A 235 -7.68 4.52 13.13
C THR A 235 -7.41 3.04 12.89
N SER A 236 -8.19 2.40 12.01
CA SER A 236 -8.00 1.00 11.63
C SER A 236 -8.44 0.72 10.20
N LEU A 237 -7.76 -0.22 9.56
CA LEU A 237 -8.14 -0.75 8.25
C LEU A 237 -8.21 -2.29 8.34
N SER A 238 -9.35 -2.85 7.97
CA SER A 238 -9.59 -4.29 8.02
C SER A 238 -10.23 -4.83 6.75
N ALA A 239 -9.92 -6.09 6.43
CA ALA A 239 -10.62 -6.86 5.42
C ALA A 239 -10.57 -8.35 5.82
N HIS A 240 -11.65 -8.86 6.40
CA HIS A 240 -11.65 -10.20 6.98
C HIS A 240 -11.45 -11.30 5.92
N ASP A 241 -12.12 -11.17 4.78
CA ASP A 241 -12.18 -12.21 3.74
C ASP A 241 -11.12 -12.05 2.66
N LEU A 242 -10.33 -10.97 2.69
CA LEU A 242 -9.38 -10.63 1.64
C LEU A 242 -8.21 -11.61 1.65
N THR A 243 -8.11 -12.41 0.60
CA THR A 243 -7.08 -13.45 0.46
C THR A 243 -5.86 -13.00 -0.34
N SER A 244 -6.06 -12.09 -1.31
CA SER A 244 -5.00 -11.66 -2.22
C SER A 244 -5.14 -10.21 -2.70
N ILE A 245 -3.98 -9.53 -2.82
CA ILE A 245 -3.80 -8.24 -3.47
C ILE A 245 -2.82 -8.44 -4.64
N GLY A 246 -3.29 -8.22 -5.87
CA GLY A 246 -2.54 -8.57 -7.08
C GLY A 246 -1.37 -7.64 -7.39
N LYS A 247 -1.36 -6.43 -6.83
CA LYS A 247 -0.28 -5.45 -6.95
C LYS A 247 0.21 -5.00 -5.57
N THR A 248 0.14 -3.71 -5.28
CA THR A 248 0.76 -3.13 -4.08
C THR A 248 -0.25 -2.98 -2.96
N PHE A 249 0.11 -3.40 -1.75
CA PHE A 249 -0.52 -2.94 -0.52
C PHE A 249 0.24 -1.71 -0.03
N ASP A 250 -0.25 -0.53 -0.44
CA ASP A 250 0.45 0.75 -0.32
C ASP A 250 -0.21 1.63 0.74
N LEU A 251 0.51 1.85 1.84
CA LEU A 251 0.07 2.65 2.98
C LEU A 251 1.09 3.74 3.27
N SER A 252 0.64 5.00 3.29
CA SER A 252 1.50 6.16 3.53
C SER A 252 0.82 7.24 4.35
N GLY A 253 1.53 7.81 5.32
CA GLY A 253 1.07 9.01 6.04
C GLY A 253 -0.15 8.78 6.95
N LEU A 254 -0.36 7.55 7.42
CA LEU A 254 -1.50 7.19 8.28
C LEU A 254 -1.11 7.33 9.76
N ILE A 255 -1.07 8.58 10.21
CA ILE A 255 -0.41 8.96 11.47
C ILE A 255 -1.04 8.38 12.75
N ILE A 256 -2.34 8.06 12.75
CA ILE A 256 -3.04 7.48 13.91
C ILE A 256 -3.53 6.05 13.69
N LEU A 257 -3.19 5.44 12.55
CA LEU A 257 -3.57 4.06 12.25
C LEU A 257 -2.84 3.14 13.22
N SER A 258 -3.58 2.46 14.10
CA SER A 258 -2.99 1.62 15.16
C SER A 258 -2.98 0.13 14.82
N MET A 259 -3.87 -0.31 13.93
CA MET A 259 -4.10 -1.72 13.63
C MET A 259 -4.39 -1.96 12.14
N LEU A 260 -3.74 -2.99 11.59
CA LEU A 260 -4.10 -3.64 10.33
C LEU A 260 -4.64 -5.04 10.62
N SER A 261 -5.85 -5.35 10.17
CA SER A 261 -6.47 -6.66 10.38
C SER A 261 -6.88 -7.31 9.06
N PHE A 262 -6.11 -8.31 8.65
CA PHE A 262 -6.25 -9.02 7.37
C PHE A 262 -6.02 -10.52 7.61
N PRO A 263 -6.88 -11.17 8.42
CA PRO A 263 -6.63 -12.53 8.91
C PRO A 263 -6.55 -13.58 7.79
N SER A 264 -7.22 -13.35 6.66
CA SER A 264 -7.24 -14.27 5.51
C SER A 264 -6.19 -13.99 4.45
N LEU A 265 -5.42 -12.91 4.58
CA LEU A 265 -4.48 -12.45 3.55
C LEU A 265 -3.26 -13.36 3.49
N SER A 266 -3.03 -13.95 2.32
CA SER A 266 -1.90 -14.86 2.09
C SER A 266 -0.97 -14.43 0.95
N GLU A 267 -1.45 -13.61 0.01
CA GLU A 267 -0.69 -13.23 -1.18
C GLU A 267 -0.79 -11.72 -1.45
N VAL A 268 0.35 -11.06 -1.60
CA VAL A 268 0.47 -9.66 -2.03
C VAL A 268 1.63 -9.60 -3.01
N ASP A 269 1.59 -8.82 -4.09
CA ASP A 269 2.81 -8.67 -4.91
C ASP A 269 3.85 -7.78 -4.20
N SER A 270 3.45 -6.60 -3.73
CA SER A 270 4.35 -5.68 -3.03
C SER A 270 3.72 -5.09 -1.76
N ILE A 271 4.46 -5.08 -0.65
CA ILE A 271 4.11 -4.38 0.58
C ILE A 271 4.93 -3.10 0.65
N SER A 272 4.25 -1.94 0.69
CA SER A 272 4.88 -0.63 0.80
C SER A 272 4.23 0.18 1.92
N TRP A 273 4.82 0.14 3.11
CA TRP A 273 4.32 0.80 4.30
C TRP A 273 5.32 1.86 4.74
N THR A 274 4.89 3.12 4.68
CA THR A 274 5.74 4.27 4.96
C THR A 274 5.03 5.24 5.89
N ALA A 275 5.73 5.77 6.89
CA ALA A 275 5.18 6.78 7.81
C ALA A 275 3.84 6.35 8.45
N LEU A 276 3.86 5.23 9.17
CA LEU A 276 2.74 4.71 9.96
C LEU A 276 3.10 4.74 11.47
N PRO A 277 3.37 5.94 12.04
CA PRO A 277 4.03 6.10 13.33
C PRO A 277 3.20 5.63 14.53
N THR A 278 1.97 5.15 14.36
CA THR A 278 1.13 4.60 15.44
C THR A 278 0.78 3.13 15.20
N LEU A 279 1.19 2.54 14.07
CA LEU A 279 0.85 1.16 13.73
C LEU A 279 1.61 0.21 14.65
N GLN A 280 0.90 -0.46 15.56
CA GLN A 280 1.49 -1.30 16.61
C GLN A 280 1.22 -2.80 16.40
N GLN A 281 0.14 -3.14 15.72
CA GLN A 281 -0.33 -4.52 15.61
C GLN A 281 -0.74 -4.90 14.18
N LEU A 282 -0.31 -6.10 13.78
CA LEU A 282 -0.79 -6.82 12.61
C LEU A 282 -1.63 -8.02 13.08
N ALA A 283 -2.81 -8.19 12.50
CA ALA A 283 -3.64 -9.39 12.68
C ALA A 283 -3.74 -10.14 11.34
N PHE A 284 -2.67 -10.84 10.99
CA PHE A 284 -2.46 -11.55 9.71
C PHE A 284 -2.36 -13.06 10.00
N ASP A 285 -3.46 -13.64 10.48
CA ASP A 285 -3.47 -15.00 11.07
C ASP A 285 -3.07 -16.11 10.08
N LYS A 286 -3.39 -15.96 8.79
CA LYS A 286 -3.01 -16.90 7.74
C LYS A 286 -1.55 -16.77 7.26
N GLU A 287 -0.91 -15.66 7.64
CA GLU A 287 0.41 -15.23 7.21
C GLU A 287 0.51 -14.92 5.71
N VAL A 288 1.15 -13.80 5.38
CA VAL A 288 1.49 -13.48 3.98
C VAL A 288 2.69 -14.33 3.57
N LYS A 289 2.48 -15.20 2.57
CA LYS A 289 3.48 -16.18 2.08
C LYS A 289 4.19 -15.77 0.80
N LYS A 290 3.57 -14.88 0.04
CA LYS A 290 4.08 -14.38 -1.23
C LYS A 290 4.11 -12.86 -1.21
N ALA A 291 5.29 -12.31 -1.50
CA ALA A 291 5.55 -10.92 -1.83
C ALA A 291 6.88 -10.83 -2.56
N SER A 292 6.90 -10.14 -3.70
CA SER A 292 8.13 -9.84 -4.45
C SER A 292 8.91 -8.69 -3.80
N GLN A 293 8.23 -7.75 -3.12
CA GLN A 293 8.85 -6.62 -2.44
C GLN A 293 8.22 -6.34 -1.09
N VAL A 294 9.06 -6.04 -0.09
CA VAL A 294 8.66 -5.56 1.23
C VAL A 294 9.46 -4.31 1.57
N LEU A 295 8.75 -3.20 1.77
CA LEU A 295 9.26 -1.97 2.35
C LEU A 295 8.41 -1.63 3.56
N ILE A 296 9.01 -1.67 4.76
CA ILE A 296 8.34 -1.26 6.01
C ILE A 296 9.24 -0.25 6.70
N THR A 297 8.78 1.00 6.76
CA THR A 297 9.55 2.10 7.33
C THR A 297 8.73 3.07 8.16
N ASN A 298 9.33 3.52 9.27
CA ASN A 298 8.73 4.45 10.22
C ASN A 298 7.37 3.97 10.74
N THR A 299 7.36 2.77 11.32
CA THR A 299 6.20 2.18 12.01
C THR A 299 6.47 2.01 13.52
N GLN A 300 5.41 1.76 14.28
CA GLN A 300 5.47 1.40 15.71
C GLN A 300 5.35 -0.11 15.95
N LEU A 301 5.55 -0.94 14.92
CA LEU A 301 5.44 -2.38 15.03
C LEU A 301 6.52 -2.93 15.98
N ASN A 302 6.14 -3.87 16.83
CA ASN A 302 7.08 -4.58 17.70
C ASN A 302 7.70 -5.82 17.03
N SER A 303 6.95 -6.44 16.12
CA SER A 303 7.39 -7.59 15.31
C SER A 303 6.72 -7.55 13.94
N LEU A 304 7.22 -8.35 13.00
CA LEU A 304 6.59 -8.59 11.68
C LEU A 304 5.79 -9.89 11.64
N LYS A 305 5.32 -10.37 12.80
CA LYS A 305 4.50 -11.60 12.88
C LYS A 305 3.32 -11.52 11.92
N GLY A 306 3.13 -12.56 11.12
CA GLY A 306 2.13 -12.60 10.05
C GLY A 306 2.68 -12.31 8.66
N ILE A 307 3.98 -12.02 8.52
CA ILE A 307 4.68 -11.95 7.23
C ILE A 307 5.73 -13.06 7.21
N ASN A 308 5.48 -14.12 6.45
CA ASN A 308 6.34 -15.30 6.40
C ASN A 308 6.54 -15.76 4.95
N LEU A 309 7.49 -15.13 4.26
CA LEU A 309 7.64 -15.21 2.82
C LEU A 309 8.54 -16.39 2.40
N GLU A 310 8.22 -17.07 1.30
CA GLU A 310 9.10 -18.12 0.74
C GLU A 310 10.31 -17.53 0.00
N GLN A 311 10.06 -16.52 -0.85
CA GLN A 311 11.06 -15.82 -1.66
C GLN A 311 10.65 -14.36 -1.83
N VAL A 312 11.64 -13.47 -1.94
CA VAL A 312 11.45 -12.04 -2.19
C VAL A 312 12.56 -11.51 -3.10
N ASP A 313 12.28 -10.44 -3.85
CA ASP A 313 13.32 -9.70 -4.55
C ASP A 313 14.01 -8.73 -3.60
N VAL A 314 13.21 -7.85 -2.97
CA VAL A 314 13.67 -6.78 -2.09
C VAL A 314 12.96 -6.90 -0.76
N PHE A 315 13.73 -7.10 0.31
CA PHE A 315 13.24 -7.04 1.68
C PHE A 315 13.95 -5.90 2.41
N ASN A 316 13.24 -4.82 2.70
CA ASN A 316 13.79 -3.61 3.31
C ASN A 316 12.95 -3.18 4.52
N VAL A 317 13.49 -3.40 5.71
CA VAL A 317 12.88 -3.01 6.98
C VAL A 317 13.79 -2.02 7.65
N ASN A 318 13.39 -0.75 7.65
CA ASN A 318 14.25 0.33 8.13
C ASN A 318 13.52 1.39 8.95
N ASN A 319 14.22 2.09 9.83
CA ASN A 319 13.67 3.22 10.59
C ASN A 319 12.43 2.86 11.45
N ASN A 320 12.32 1.61 11.93
CA ASN A 320 11.25 1.18 12.84
C ASN A 320 11.78 1.12 14.27
N GLN A 321 11.79 2.26 14.96
CA GLN A 321 12.46 2.43 16.26
C GLN A 321 11.92 1.56 17.42
N TYR A 322 10.73 0.98 17.26
CA TYR A 322 10.11 0.09 18.27
C TYR A 322 10.17 -1.40 17.89
N LEU A 323 10.69 -1.71 16.70
CA LEU A 323 10.76 -3.07 16.21
C LEU A 323 11.84 -3.84 16.98
N LYS A 324 11.44 -4.93 17.63
CA LYS A 324 12.31 -5.78 18.45
C LYS A 324 12.68 -7.08 17.76
N GLU A 325 11.85 -7.55 16.84
CA GLU A 325 12.09 -8.80 16.13
C GLU A 325 11.73 -8.68 14.64
N VAL A 326 12.64 -9.12 13.79
CA VAL A 326 12.40 -9.46 12.38
C VAL A 326 12.71 -10.94 12.23
N ARG A 327 11.67 -11.77 12.35
CA ARG A 327 11.74 -13.21 12.13
C ARG A 327 10.90 -13.59 10.92
N VAL A 328 11.53 -14.11 9.87
CA VAL A 328 10.85 -14.51 8.62
C VAL A 328 11.49 -15.80 8.09
N GLU A 329 10.69 -16.80 7.71
CA GLU A 329 11.17 -18.06 7.12
C GLU A 329 11.48 -17.91 5.62
N LEU A 330 12.23 -16.85 5.30
CA LEU A 330 12.63 -16.48 3.96
C LEU A 330 13.75 -17.37 3.46
N ALA A 331 13.52 -18.12 2.38
CA ALA A 331 14.53 -19.02 1.82
C ALA A 331 15.49 -18.30 0.85
N ASN A 332 14.96 -17.39 0.00
CA ASN A 332 15.73 -16.76 -1.07
C ASN A 332 15.47 -15.25 -1.22
N VAL A 333 16.54 -14.47 -1.42
CA VAL A 333 16.48 -13.02 -1.71
C VAL A 333 17.18 -12.69 -3.03
N THR A 334 16.43 -12.29 -4.06
CA THR A 334 17.01 -12.13 -5.42
C THR A 334 17.73 -10.82 -5.69
N LYS A 335 17.45 -9.75 -4.94
CA LYS A 335 18.11 -8.44 -5.11
C LYS A 335 18.76 -7.94 -3.83
N SER A 336 18.01 -7.76 -2.75
CA SER A 336 18.57 -7.18 -1.52
C SER A 336 17.75 -7.47 -0.27
N LEU A 337 18.45 -7.85 0.80
CA LEU A 337 17.98 -7.93 2.17
C LEU A 337 18.63 -6.79 2.98
N ASN A 338 17.82 -5.86 3.47
CA ASN A 338 18.26 -4.72 4.27
C ASN A 338 17.47 -4.63 5.56
N VAL A 339 18.18 -4.61 6.68
CA VAL A 339 17.61 -4.39 8.01
C VAL A 339 18.49 -3.35 8.72
N GLU A 340 17.99 -2.12 8.83
CA GLU A 340 18.78 -0.99 9.31
C GLU A 340 17.99 0.02 10.15
N ALA A 341 18.66 0.68 11.11
CA ALA A 341 18.09 1.78 11.89
C ALA A 341 16.73 1.45 12.56
N ASN A 342 16.54 0.22 13.01
CA ASN A 342 15.33 -0.22 13.72
C ASN A 342 15.52 -0.10 15.25
N GLY A 343 14.67 -0.76 16.04
CA GLY A 343 14.76 -0.74 17.49
C GLY A 343 16.13 -1.18 18.00
N LYS A 344 16.54 -0.57 19.13
CA LYS A 344 17.88 -0.76 19.70
C LYS A 344 18.20 -2.23 20.00
N ASP A 345 17.20 -2.98 20.46
CA ASP A 345 17.33 -4.39 20.83
C ASP A 345 16.81 -5.31 19.72
N LEU A 346 16.90 -4.88 18.46
CA LEU A 346 16.39 -5.66 17.33
C LEU A 346 17.17 -6.98 17.15
N GLU A 347 16.42 -8.08 17.18
CA GLU A 347 16.86 -9.42 16.76
C GLU A 347 16.39 -9.70 15.32
N ALA A 348 17.34 -10.02 14.43
CA ALA A 348 17.08 -10.36 13.04
C ALA A 348 17.33 -11.86 12.81
N ASP A 349 16.27 -12.65 12.64
CA ASP A 349 16.34 -14.09 12.51
C ASP A 349 15.78 -14.59 11.18
N PHE A 350 16.67 -15.19 10.38
CA PHE A 350 16.35 -15.78 9.08
C PHE A 350 16.72 -17.27 9.09
N PRO A 351 15.91 -18.14 9.73
CA PRO A 351 16.31 -19.50 10.06
C PRO A 351 16.53 -20.40 8.83
N VAL A 352 15.85 -20.11 7.72
CA VAL A 352 15.89 -20.94 6.50
C VAL A 352 16.45 -20.21 5.28
N LEU A 353 17.05 -19.01 5.46
CA LEU A 353 17.66 -18.27 4.37
C LEU A 353 18.84 -19.04 3.82
N GLU A 354 18.72 -19.56 2.61
CA GLU A 354 19.75 -20.37 1.95
C GLU A 354 20.62 -19.52 1.03
N TRP A 355 20.03 -18.55 0.34
CA TRP A 355 20.71 -17.74 -0.65
C TRP A 355 20.18 -16.31 -0.69
N ALA A 356 21.09 -15.36 -0.89
CA ALA A 356 20.74 -13.96 -1.10
C ALA A 356 21.67 -13.31 -2.13
N PHE A 357 21.19 -12.28 -2.82
CA PHE A 357 22.05 -11.47 -3.66
C PHE A 357 22.87 -10.48 -2.82
N ASN A 358 22.25 -9.50 -2.17
CA ASN A 358 22.93 -8.59 -1.23
C ASN A 358 22.28 -8.67 0.15
N ILE A 359 23.10 -8.59 1.19
CA ILE A 359 22.66 -8.55 2.59
C ILE A 359 23.32 -7.37 3.28
N THR A 360 22.53 -6.53 3.95
CA THR A 360 23.01 -5.44 4.81
C THR A 360 22.28 -5.48 6.15
N PHE A 361 23.06 -5.62 7.22
CA PHE A 361 22.59 -5.51 8.58
C PHE A 361 23.27 -4.34 9.26
N ARG A 362 22.46 -3.40 9.76
CA ARG A 362 22.93 -2.21 10.47
C ARG A 362 22.14 -1.98 11.75
N ASN A 363 22.84 -1.67 12.84
CA ASN A 363 22.23 -1.41 14.16
C ASN A 363 21.35 -2.55 14.71
N CYS A 364 21.68 -3.80 14.39
CA CYS A 364 21.03 -4.99 14.96
C CYS A 364 21.72 -5.42 16.26
N SER A 365 20.96 -5.92 17.22
CA SER A 365 21.49 -6.46 18.50
C SER A 365 21.74 -7.96 18.46
N GLY A 366 21.11 -8.68 17.53
CA GLY A 366 21.47 -10.05 17.20
C GLY A 366 21.02 -10.43 15.79
N ILE A 367 21.75 -11.38 15.21
CA ILE A 367 21.57 -11.84 13.83
C ILE A 367 21.72 -13.36 13.79
N SER A 368 20.76 -14.05 13.19
CA SER A 368 20.75 -15.51 13.03
C SER A 368 20.62 -15.89 11.55
N LEU A 369 21.62 -16.60 11.04
CA LEU A 369 21.75 -17.04 9.64
C LEU A 369 22.22 -18.51 9.53
N PRO A 370 21.55 -19.47 10.20
CA PRO A 370 22.07 -20.84 10.32
C PRO A 370 22.09 -21.60 8.98
N SER A 371 21.18 -21.27 8.07
CA SER A 371 20.99 -21.98 6.80
C SER A 371 21.70 -21.32 5.61
N LEU A 372 22.32 -20.15 5.79
CA LEU A 372 22.89 -19.37 4.68
C LEU A 372 24.04 -20.11 4.02
N LYS A 373 23.87 -20.51 2.74
CA LYS A 373 24.85 -21.30 1.97
C LYS A 373 25.76 -20.44 1.11
N SER A 374 25.21 -19.41 0.46
CA SER A 374 25.98 -18.49 -0.39
C SER A 374 25.30 -17.14 -0.57
N VAL A 375 26.11 -16.13 -0.88
CA VAL A 375 25.65 -14.77 -1.21
C VAL A 375 26.22 -14.37 -2.57
N ASN A 376 25.41 -14.00 -3.55
CA ASN A 376 25.95 -13.72 -4.88
C ASN A 376 26.69 -12.37 -4.96
N GLY A 377 26.15 -11.36 -4.30
CA GLY A 377 26.77 -10.05 -4.09
C GLY A 377 27.46 -9.99 -2.73
N SER A 378 27.25 -8.89 -2.00
CA SER A 378 27.96 -8.64 -0.73
C SER A 378 27.09 -8.91 0.49
N ILE A 379 27.73 -9.34 1.57
CA ILE A 379 27.16 -9.41 2.92
C ILE A 379 27.91 -8.44 3.84
N GLY A 380 27.19 -7.52 4.44
CA GLY A 380 27.76 -6.45 5.25
C GLY A 380 27.08 -6.27 6.60
N PHE A 381 27.92 -6.11 7.63
CA PHE A 381 27.54 -5.89 9.02
C PHE A 381 28.15 -4.57 9.50
N PHE A 382 27.30 -3.57 9.74
CA PHE A 382 27.69 -2.19 10.05
C PHE A 382 27.10 -1.70 11.37
N ASP A 383 27.93 -1.19 12.28
CA ASP A 383 27.46 -0.50 13.48
C ASP A 383 26.45 -1.33 14.32
N ASN A 384 26.64 -2.66 14.35
CA ASN A 384 25.79 -3.57 15.12
C ASN A 384 26.26 -3.71 16.57
N TYR A 385 25.37 -4.25 17.40
CA TYR A 385 25.53 -4.39 18.85
C TYR A 385 25.63 -5.85 19.32
N PHE A 386 25.59 -6.83 18.41
CA PHE A 386 25.76 -8.25 18.74
C PHE A 386 27.21 -8.56 19.17
N THR A 387 27.36 -9.56 20.03
CA THR A 387 28.68 -10.03 20.50
C THR A 387 29.30 -11.10 19.61
N ASN A 388 28.47 -11.91 18.95
CA ASN A 388 28.94 -12.95 18.04
C ASN A 388 28.12 -12.96 16.76
N LEU A 389 28.76 -13.38 15.66
CA LEU A 389 28.06 -13.75 14.44
C LEU A 389 28.52 -15.13 13.99
N THR A 390 27.56 -16.01 13.72
CA THR A 390 27.80 -17.33 13.13
C THR A 390 26.94 -17.52 11.89
N ALA A 391 27.56 -17.89 10.77
CA ALA A 391 26.87 -18.44 9.61
C ALA A 391 27.61 -19.72 9.18
N PRO A 392 27.24 -20.88 9.77
CA PRO A 392 28.06 -22.09 9.72
C PRO A 392 28.10 -22.72 8.33
N ASN A 393 27.08 -22.47 7.52
CA ASN A 393 26.91 -23.07 6.20
C ASN A 393 27.38 -22.16 5.05
N LEU A 394 27.84 -20.93 5.33
CA LEU A 394 28.21 -19.98 4.29
C LEU A 394 29.51 -20.45 3.63
N THR A 395 29.45 -20.83 2.36
CA THR A 395 30.58 -21.42 1.63
C THR A 395 31.29 -20.43 0.71
N SER A 396 30.56 -19.49 0.10
CA SER A 396 31.16 -18.51 -0.81
C SER A 396 30.32 -17.26 -1.03
N THR A 397 31.00 -16.20 -1.49
CA THR A 397 30.36 -15.09 -2.19
C THR A 397 30.58 -15.16 -3.71
N GLY A 398 29.65 -14.59 -4.50
CA GLY A 398 29.78 -14.51 -5.95
C GLY A 398 30.79 -13.46 -6.43
N PRO A 399 31.04 -13.35 -7.76
CA PRO A 399 32.06 -12.46 -8.30
C PRO A 399 31.85 -10.99 -7.88
N GLY A 400 32.89 -10.38 -7.28
CA GLY A 400 32.81 -9.02 -6.72
C GLY A 400 32.10 -8.92 -5.36
N GLY A 401 31.49 -10.00 -4.88
CA GLY A 401 30.77 -10.06 -3.62
C GLY A 401 31.67 -10.03 -2.40
N SER A 402 31.51 -9.04 -1.54
CA SER A 402 32.38 -8.81 -0.38
C SER A 402 31.77 -9.33 0.93
N VAL A 403 32.62 -9.67 1.89
CA VAL A 403 32.23 -9.98 3.28
C VAL A 403 32.79 -8.86 4.15
N VAL A 404 31.91 -8.12 4.82
CA VAL A 404 32.26 -6.83 5.45
C VAL A 404 31.79 -6.76 6.90
N PHE A 405 32.69 -6.47 7.82
CA PHE A 405 32.43 -6.23 9.24
C PHE A 405 33.02 -4.88 9.65
N VAL A 406 32.19 -3.85 9.81
CA VAL A 406 32.66 -2.50 10.11
C VAL A 406 31.96 -1.91 11.33
N SER A 407 32.74 -1.38 12.27
CA SER A 407 32.23 -0.64 13.43
C SER A 407 31.26 -1.42 14.33
N ASN A 408 31.34 -2.75 14.36
CA ASN A 408 30.55 -3.57 15.28
C ASN A 408 31.25 -3.59 16.64
N SER A 409 31.08 -2.51 17.41
CA SER A 409 31.87 -2.23 18.61
C SER A 409 31.83 -3.31 19.70
N LYS A 410 30.77 -4.12 19.77
CA LYS A 410 30.63 -5.21 20.76
C LYS A 410 31.01 -6.60 20.24
N LEU A 411 31.35 -6.71 18.96
CA LEU A 411 31.65 -7.99 18.32
C LEU A 411 32.96 -8.56 18.84
N THR A 412 32.91 -9.73 19.46
CA THR A 412 34.08 -10.48 19.95
C THR A 412 34.44 -11.63 19.02
N THR A 413 33.44 -12.29 18.43
CA THR A 413 33.64 -13.55 17.70
C THR A 413 32.92 -13.55 16.37
N ILE A 414 33.67 -13.83 15.30
CA ILE A 414 33.14 -14.12 13.96
C ILE A 414 33.37 -15.61 13.72
N SER A 415 32.35 -16.35 13.26
CA SER A 415 32.49 -17.77 12.92
C SER A 415 31.83 -18.09 11.59
N LEU A 416 32.66 -18.29 10.56
CA LEU A 416 32.29 -18.64 9.19
C LEU A 416 33.08 -19.89 8.74
N PRO A 417 32.92 -21.04 9.44
CA PRO A 417 33.81 -22.19 9.31
C PRO A 417 33.81 -22.84 7.92
N ALA A 418 32.70 -22.77 7.18
CA ALA A 418 32.58 -23.35 5.84
C ALA A 418 33.01 -22.40 4.72
N LEU A 419 33.33 -21.13 5.01
CA LEU A 419 33.62 -20.12 3.99
C LEU A 419 34.95 -20.43 3.30
N LYS A 420 34.89 -20.72 1.99
CA LYS A 420 36.04 -21.07 1.16
C LYS A 420 36.47 -19.93 0.24
N THR A 421 35.52 -19.19 -0.31
CA THR A 421 35.77 -18.20 -1.35
C THR A 421 35.05 -16.89 -1.07
N VAL A 422 35.79 -15.78 -1.09
CA VAL A 422 35.22 -14.44 -1.15
C VAL A 422 35.50 -13.86 -2.54
N GLY A 423 34.46 -13.65 -3.34
CA GLY A 423 34.60 -13.15 -4.72
C GLY A 423 34.97 -11.67 -4.84
N GLY A 424 34.81 -10.89 -3.76
CA GLY A 424 35.19 -9.49 -3.61
C GLY A 424 36.19 -9.31 -2.46
N ALA A 425 36.01 -8.25 -1.67
CA ALA A 425 36.89 -7.97 -0.53
C ALA A 425 36.43 -8.70 0.74
N LEU A 426 37.39 -9.11 1.58
CA LEU A 426 37.15 -9.44 2.98
C LEU A 426 37.61 -8.25 3.82
N GLN A 427 36.66 -7.55 4.43
CA GLN A 427 36.94 -6.34 5.20
C GLN A 427 36.52 -6.49 6.66
N ILE A 428 37.45 -6.22 7.57
CA ILE A 428 37.20 -6.17 9.02
C ILE A 428 37.79 -4.86 9.52
N ALA A 429 36.94 -3.89 9.87
CA ALA A 429 37.38 -2.57 10.28
C ALA A 429 36.72 -2.10 11.57
N ASN A 430 37.50 -1.57 12.52
CA ASN A 430 36.98 -0.87 13.69
C ASN A 430 36.01 -1.69 14.57
N ASN A 431 36.24 -3.00 14.70
CA ASN A 431 35.49 -3.87 15.63
C ASN A 431 36.29 -3.97 16.94
N THR A 432 36.04 -3.06 17.88
CA THR A 432 36.92 -2.77 19.02
C THR A 432 37.06 -3.87 20.06
N GLU A 433 36.15 -4.83 20.11
CA GLU A 433 36.19 -5.96 21.06
C GLU A 433 36.62 -7.27 20.36
N CYS A 434 36.95 -7.21 19.06
CA CYS A 434 37.36 -8.37 18.26
C CYS A 434 38.89 -8.50 18.31
N ASP A 435 39.40 -9.04 19.40
CA ASP A 435 40.84 -9.19 19.62
C ASP A 435 41.48 -10.26 18.72
N THR A 436 40.74 -11.30 18.36
CA THR A 436 41.22 -12.43 17.57
C THR A 436 40.32 -12.67 16.36
N VAL A 437 40.93 -12.84 15.19
CA VAL A 437 40.23 -13.18 13.95
C VAL A 437 40.67 -14.57 13.49
N ASP A 438 39.97 -15.61 13.93
CA ASP A 438 40.23 -17.02 13.62
C ASP A 438 39.02 -17.76 13.01
N GLY A 439 37.91 -17.05 12.81
CA GLY A 439 36.63 -17.55 12.29
C GLY A 439 36.59 -18.04 10.86
N PHE A 440 37.73 -18.12 10.16
CA PHE A 440 37.82 -18.40 8.73
C PHE A 440 38.73 -19.60 8.41
N PRO A 441 38.58 -20.76 9.07
CA PRO A 441 39.52 -21.89 8.93
C PRO A 441 39.58 -22.48 7.51
N SER A 442 38.48 -22.43 6.75
CA SER A 442 38.40 -22.99 5.39
C SER A 442 38.66 -21.98 4.27
N LEU A 443 38.91 -20.71 4.60
CA LEU A 443 39.01 -19.64 3.61
C LEU A 443 40.29 -19.79 2.79
N SER A 444 40.14 -20.11 1.50
CA SER A 444 41.26 -20.36 0.60
C SER A 444 41.46 -19.28 -0.45
N VAL A 445 40.38 -18.63 -0.91
CA VAL A 445 40.42 -17.66 -2.01
C VAL A 445 39.74 -16.35 -1.60
N VAL A 446 40.43 -15.23 -1.81
CA VAL A 446 39.87 -13.87 -1.80
C VAL A 446 40.19 -13.21 -3.14
N ALA A 447 39.18 -13.11 -4.01
CA ALA A 447 39.37 -12.57 -5.36
C ALA A 447 39.51 -11.03 -5.39
N GLY A 448 39.09 -10.34 -4.32
CA GLY A 448 39.36 -8.92 -4.09
C GLY A 448 40.46 -8.71 -3.06
N ALA A 449 40.33 -7.65 -2.25
CA ALA A 449 41.31 -7.28 -1.24
C ALA A 449 41.02 -7.92 0.12
N VAL A 450 42.07 -8.16 0.91
CA VAL A 450 41.96 -8.38 2.36
C VAL A 450 42.26 -7.03 3.02
N ASP A 451 41.29 -6.45 3.74
CA ASP A 451 41.39 -5.11 4.32
C ASP A 451 41.01 -5.10 5.80
N PHE A 452 42.00 -5.33 6.67
CA PHE A 452 41.82 -5.46 8.11
C PHE A 452 42.44 -4.24 8.83
N SER A 453 41.62 -3.56 9.64
CA SER A 453 42.04 -2.40 10.44
C SER A 453 41.37 -2.39 11.81
N GLY A 454 42.12 -2.22 12.90
CA GLY A 454 41.53 -2.21 14.24
C GLY A 454 42.55 -2.38 15.35
N ASN A 455 42.16 -3.06 16.42
CA ASN A 455 42.98 -3.35 17.60
C ASN A 455 43.20 -4.85 17.84
N PHE A 456 42.91 -5.69 16.83
CA PHE A 456 43.12 -7.14 16.92
C PHE A 456 44.60 -7.47 17.18
N THR A 457 44.83 -8.51 17.98
CA THR A 457 46.16 -8.99 18.39
C THR A 457 46.60 -10.22 17.60
N SER A 458 45.65 -10.99 17.05
CA SER A 458 45.93 -12.21 16.29
C SER A 458 44.95 -12.38 15.13
N VAL A 459 45.47 -12.83 13.98
CA VAL A 459 44.68 -13.16 12.78
C VAL A 459 45.17 -14.49 12.22
N ILE A 460 44.26 -15.46 12.06
CA ILE A 460 44.57 -16.82 11.64
C ILE A 460 43.76 -17.16 10.39
N LEU A 461 44.45 -17.29 9.26
CA LEU A 461 43.87 -17.63 7.94
C LEU A 461 44.60 -18.83 7.34
N PRO A 462 44.42 -20.04 7.91
CA PRO A 462 45.35 -21.16 7.71
C PRO A 462 45.26 -21.81 6.32
N ALA A 463 44.09 -21.73 5.66
CA ALA A 463 43.86 -22.31 4.34
C ALA A 463 44.10 -21.31 3.18
N LEU A 464 44.54 -20.09 3.47
CA LEU A 464 44.62 -19.02 2.48
C LEU A 464 45.71 -19.31 1.44
N THR A 465 45.32 -19.34 0.16
CA THR A 465 46.22 -19.70 -0.96
C THR A 465 46.16 -18.72 -2.13
N ASP A 466 45.09 -17.94 -2.28
CA ASP A 466 44.94 -16.97 -3.39
C ASP A 466 44.26 -15.68 -2.93
N VAL A 467 45.01 -14.57 -2.87
CA VAL A 467 44.50 -13.20 -2.72
C VAL A 467 44.88 -12.41 -3.95
N ARG A 468 43.89 -11.99 -4.75
CA ARG A 468 44.13 -11.35 -6.05
C ARG A 468 44.19 -9.82 -5.97
N GLY A 469 43.45 -9.23 -5.04
CA GLY A 469 43.51 -7.80 -4.74
C GLY A 469 44.63 -7.45 -3.77
N GLY A 470 44.62 -6.21 -3.28
CA GLY A 470 45.61 -5.76 -2.31
C GLY A 470 45.40 -6.34 -0.92
N PHE A 471 46.44 -6.22 -0.09
CA PHE A 471 46.46 -6.76 1.27
C PHE A 471 46.80 -5.64 2.25
N ASN A 472 45.90 -5.39 3.19
CA ASN A 472 46.06 -4.42 4.26
C ASN A 472 45.75 -5.08 5.60
N MET A 473 46.72 -5.03 6.52
CA MET A 473 46.63 -5.56 7.87
C MET A 473 47.25 -4.53 8.81
N GLN A 474 46.44 -3.65 9.38
CA GLN A 474 46.91 -2.61 10.29
C GLN A 474 46.24 -2.76 11.65
N THR A 475 47.04 -2.78 12.71
CA THR A 475 46.51 -2.86 14.07
C THR A 475 47.19 -1.89 15.02
N SER A 476 46.44 -1.40 16.01
CA SER A 476 46.97 -0.63 17.13
C SER A 476 47.64 -1.51 18.20
N ALA A 477 47.52 -2.84 18.11
CA ALA A 477 48.23 -3.76 18.99
C ALA A 477 49.75 -3.53 18.92
N LYS A 478 50.39 -3.38 20.10
CA LYS A 478 51.82 -3.07 20.20
C LYS A 478 52.70 -4.14 19.57
N GLU A 479 52.34 -5.40 19.79
CA GLU A 479 53.02 -6.58 19.25
C GLU A 479 52.05 -7.26 18.29
N PHE A 480 52.43 -7.35 17.01
CA PHE A 480 51.66 -8.05 15.98
C PHE A 480 52.62 -8.69 14.98
N ASP A 481 52.51 -10.00 14.79
CA ASP A 481 53.41 -10.75 13.91
C ASP A 481 52.93 -10.71 12.45
N CYS A 482 53.71 -10.02 11.62
CA CYS A 482 53.51 -9.94 10.18
C CYS A 482 54.34 -10.97 9.39
N SER A 483 55.15 -11.81 10.02
CA SER A 483 56.06 -12.74 9.36
C SER A 483 55.33 -13.75 8.46
N GLY A 484 54.23 -14.33 8.95
CA GLY A 484 53.38 -15.25 8.19
C GLY A 484 52.79 -14.60 6.93
N PHE A 485 52.24 -13.39 7.06
CA PHE A 485 51.66 -12.67 5.92
C PHE A 485 52.71 -12.18 4.92
N LYS A 486 53.94 -11.85 5.38
CA LYS A 486 55.07 -11.58 4.49
C LYS A 486 55.48 -12.83 3.70
N SER A 487 55.43 -14.01 4.32
CA SER A 487 55.63 -15.29 3.63
C SER A 487 54.57 -15.51 2.54
N TYR A 488 53.29 -15.25 2.84
CA TYR A 488 52.20 -15.28 1.85
C TYR A 488 52.41 -14.29 0.69
N LYS A 489 53.06 -13.16 0.93
CA LYS A 489 53.43 -12.23 -0.15
C LYS A 489 54.56 -12.79 -1.02
N ASN A 490 55.59 -13.35 -0.39
CA ASN A 490 56.79 -13.83 -1.07
C ASN A 490 56.55 -15.12 -1.88
N ASN A 491 55.65 -16.00 -1.41
CA ASN A 491 55.33 -17.26 -2.09
C ASN A 491 54.24 -17.13 -3.17
N GLY A 492 53.73 -15.91 -3.42
CA GLY A 492 52.71 -15.63 -4.44
C GLY A 492 51.26 -15.91 -4.03
N THR A 493 51.00 -16.25 -2.76
CA THR A 493 49.62 -16.32 -2.22
C THR A 493 48.93 -14.95 -2.32
N ILE A 494 49.64 -13.86 -1.99
CA ILE A 494 49.14 -12.48 -2.16
C ILE A 494 49.68 -11.87 -3.44
N LYS A 495 48.82 -11.77 -4.46
CA LYS A 495 49.19 -11.36 -5.82
C LYS A 495 49.07 -9.85 -6.04
N GLY A 496 48.22 -9.15 -5.30
CA GLY A 496 48.02 -7.70 -5.46
C GLY A 496 49.28 -6.88 -5.18
N ASN A 497 49.44 -5.77 -5.89
CA ASN A 497 50.62 -4.90 -5.81
C ASN A 497 50.74 -4.16 -4.47
N GLN A 498 49.62 -3.92 -3.79
CA GLN A 498 49.58 -3.26 -2.49
C GLN A 498 49.66 -4.30 -1.38
N PHE A 499 50.70 -4.22 -0.55
CA PHE A 499 50.89 -5.04 0.64
C PHE A 499 51.29 -4.15 1.82
N VAL A 500 50.46 -4.11 2.86
CA VAL A 500 50.71 -3.41 4.11
C VAL A 500 50.40 -4.36 5.26
N CYS A 501 51.37 -4.59 6.14
CA CYS A 501 51.17 -5.32 7.38
C CYS A 501 51.98 -4.65 8.49
N ASN A 502 51.31 -3.96 9.40
CA ASN A 502 51.93 -3.16 10.46
C ASN A 502 51.14 -3.26 11.78
N GLY A 503 51.85 -3.56 12.87
CA GLY A 503 51.36 -3.32 14.24
C GLY A 503 51.68 -1.92 14.74
N ASN A 504 51.32 -1.64 16.00
CA ASN A 504 51.58 -0.40 16.72
C ASN A 504 51.17 0.88 15.96
N GLN A 505 50.04 0.83 15.24
CA GLN A 505 49.52 1.96 14.49
C GLN A 505 48.64 2.84 15.39
N GLN A 506 48.88 4.16 15.41
CA GLN A 506 48.01 5.09 16.15
C GLN A 506 46.62 5.17 15.52
N ASN A 507 46.57 5.21 14.20
CA ASN A 507 45.34 5.23 13.41
C ASN A 507 45.44 4.16 12.33
N PRO A 508 45.11 2.89 12.63
CA PRO A 508 45.02 1.84 11.63
C PRO A 508 44.04 2.26 10.52
N GLY A 509 44.53 2.37 9.28
CA GLY A 509 43.73 2.83 8.16
C GLY A 509 43.35 1.71 7.17
N LYS A 510 42.49 2.04 6.22
CA LYS A 510 42.07 1.15 5.12
C LYS A 510 43.13 1.06 4.04
N ILE A 511 42.97 0.12 3.10
CA ILE A 511 43.87 0.03 1.94
C ILE A 511 44.02 1.39 1.22
N GLY A 512 45.26 1.82 0.98
CA GLY A 512 45.59 3.14 0.43
C GLY A 512 45.87 4.23 1.48
N SER A 513 45.63 4.00 2.77
CA SER A 513 46.10 4.89 3.84
C SER A 513 47.59 4.71 4.09
N THR A 514 48.34 5.81 4.29
CA THR A 514 49.71 5.73 4.80
C THR A 514 49.70 5.49 6.31
N PRO A 515 50.46 4.50 6.82
CA PRO A 515 50.57 4.23 8.25
C PRO A 515 51.18 5.45 8.97
N THR A 516 50.57 5.90 10.07
CA THR A 516 51.11 7.01 10.88
C THR A 516 51.77 6.46 12.14
N GLY A 517 53.09 6.33 12.10
CA GLY A 517 53.95 6.02 13.25
C GLY A 517 54.78 7.24 13.67
N SER A 518 54.88 7.48 14.97
CA SER A 518 55.54 8.63 15.61
C SER A 518 57.01 8.78 15.22
N GLY A 519 57.37 9.94 14.64
CA GLY A 519 58.77 10.38 14.54
C GLY A 519 59.15 11.17 13.28
N SER A 520 58.56 12.35 13.04
CA SER A 520 59.26 13.53 12.47
C SER A 520 58.32 14.73 12.29
N SER A 521 58.85 15.91 12.63
CA SER A 521 58.19 17.22 12.60
C SER A 521 57.63 17.61 11.21
N PRO A 522 56.61 18.48 11.14
CA PRO A 522 55.82 18.69 9.93
C PRO A 522 56.58 19.56 8.92
N LYS A 523 56.77 19.05 7.69
CA LYS A 523 57.02 19.91 6.52
C LYS A 523 55.70 20.17 5.80
N LYS A 524 55.33 21.45 5.73
CA LYS A 524 54.25 21.97 4.90
C LYS A 524 54.61 21.89 3.42
N THR A 525 53.73 21.27 2.63
CA THR A 525 53.34 21.55 1.22
C THR A 525 52.24 20.50 0.91
N GLY A 526 51.03 20.76 0.41
CA GLY A 526 50.44 21.86 -0.32
C GLY A 526 49.64 21.26 -1.49
N ALA A 527 48.32 21.08 -1.28
CA ALA A 527 47.25 20.72 -2.24
C ALA A 527 47.42 19.37 -3.00
N ALA A 528 46.42 18.67 -3.55
CA ALA A 528 44.98 18.84 -3.75
C ALA A 528 44.36 17.43 -3.85
N GLY A 529 43.08 17.30 -3.50
CA GLY A 529 42.33 16.05 -3.71
C GLY A 529 41.21 15.88 -2.70
N ARG A 530 40.27 16.83 -2.64
CA ARG A 530 38.97 16.60 -2.01
C ARG A 530 38.24 15.55 -2.85
N TYR A 531 38.07 14.36 -2.30
CA TYR A 531 36.89 13.54 -2.60
C TYR A 531 36.14 13.40 -1.28
N GLU A 532 35.10 14.23 -1.15
CA GLU A 532 34.09 14.07 -0.13
C GLU A 532 33.45 12.70 -0.29
N ALA A 533 33.44 11.95 0.80
CA ALA A 533 32.66 10.74 0.91
C ALA A 533 31.18 11.11 0.88
N ASN A 534 30.50 10.82 -0.23
CA ASN A 534 29.04 10.78 -0.25
C ASN A 534 28.59 9.57 0.58
N VAL A 535 28.29 9.84 1.84
CA VAL A 535 27.39 9.04 2.68
C VAL A 535 26.09 9.82 2.82
N ALA A 536 24.97 9.12 2.67
CA ALA A 536 23.59 9.55 2.91
C ALA A 536 22.96 10.50 1.89
N THR A 537 22.18 9.94 0.96
CA THR A 537 20.72 10.19 0.82
C THR A 537 20.17 9.40 -0.39
N MET A 538 19.44 8.32 -0.15
CA MET A 538 18.38 7.86 -1.06
C MET A 538 17.28 7.17 -0.25
N VAL A 539 16.54 7.98 0.50
CA VAL A 539 15.13 7.72 0.83
C VAL A 539 14.37 9.00 0.51
N GLY A 540 13.32 8.87 -0.30
CA GLY A 540 12.18 9.79 -0.34
C GLY A 540 12.30 11.02 -1.24
N ALA A 541 11.76 10.94 -2.46
CA ALA A 541 10.94 12.00 -3.06
C ALA A 541 10.41 11.56 -4.44
N CYS A 542 9.18 11.06 -4.47
CA CYS A 542 8.37 11.04 -5.68
C CYS A 542 6.90 11.31 -5.32
N VAL A 543 6.61 12.43 -4.64
CA VAL A 543 5.28 13.05 -4.60
C VAL A 543 5.47 14.57 -4.43
N LEU A 544 4.60 15.34 -5.10
CA LEU A 544 4.35 16.79 -4.97
C LEU A 544 5.11 17.74 -5.92
N ILE A 545 4.59 17.84 -7.15
CA ILE A 545 4.51 19.14 -7.85
C ILE A 545 3.10 19.68 -7.64
N ALA A 546 2.94 20.60 -6.68
CA ALA A 546 1.78 21.47 -6.59
C ALA A 546 2.16 22.81 -5.93
N GLY A 547 2.14 23.86 -6.75
CA GLY A 547 1.59 25.17 -6.41
C GLY A 547 2.33 26.07 -5.42
N PHE A 548 3.02 27.08 -5.95
CA PHE A 548 2.96 28.42 -5.35
C PHE A 548 2.79 29.47 -6.46
N ARG A 549 1.54 29.94 -6.61
CA ARG A 549 1.22 31.24 -7.21
C ARG A 549 1.18 32.24 -6.05
N HIS A 550 2.13 33.15 -6.01
CA HIS A 550 2.08 34.31 -5.14
C HIS A 550 1.11 35.34 -5.70
N ILE A 551 0.23 35.78 -4.81
CA ILE A 551 -0.63 36.96 -4.93
C ILE A 551 0.26 38.21 -4.90
N SER A 552 0.06 39.10 -5.87
CA SER A 552 0.38 40.52 -5.79
C SER A 552 -0.73 41.27 -6.53
N LEU A 553 -1.53 42.01 -5.74
CA LEU A 553 -2.48 43.10 -6.06
C LEU A 553 -3.40 42.95 -7.28
#